data_AF-A0A094ZEJ3-F1
#
_entry.id   AF-A0A094ZEJ3-F1
#
_cell.length_a   1.000
_cell.length_b   1.000
_cell.length_c   1.000
_cell.angle_alpha   90.00
_cell.angle_beta   90.00
_cell.angle_gamma   90.00
#
_symmetry.space_group_name_H-M   'P 1'
#
loop_
_entity.id
_entity.type
_entity.pdbx_description
1 polymer ?
#
loop_
_entity_poly.entity_id
_entity_poly.type
_entity_poly.pdbx_seq_one_letter_code
_entity_poly.pdbx_strand_id
1 'polypeptide(L)'
;MIGLLLETNDCRILYESGFNGGYTYFVGHGISKASSPDTWNDLSNECTMYNLTFYPSIGPGYHDLSVRPWNTAAIQLREFGSRYIQVFHKAMNIQSNGISIVSFNEWHEGTQIESSIPFEWRNYLKQSKVYMNYLPYSPEFYLRLTRLMINQFENFTSLPRKFNETDNNELQWLYTLINKMIKIA
;
A
#
# COMPACT_ATOMS: atom_id res chain seq x y z
N MET A 1 17.84 14.02 0.81
CA MET A 1 16.47 14.34 0.33
C MET A 1 16.01 13.22 -0.58
N ILE A 2 14.71 12.89 -0.62
CA ILE A 2 14.16 11.90 -1.56
C ILE A 2 13.13 12.56 -2.50
N GLY A 3 13.10 12.14 -3.76
CA GLY A 3 12.28 12.73 -4.82
C GLY A 3 11.24 11.77 -5.38
N LEU A 4 10.18 12.30 -6.00
CA LEU A 4 9.15 11.50 -6.64
C LEU A 4 9.68 10.94 -7.98
N LEU A 5 9.52 9.63 -8.17
CA LEU A 5 9.80 8.90 -9.41
C LEU A 5 8.45 8.65 -10.12
N LEU A 6 8.33 9.07 -11.37
CA LEU A 6 7.16 8.88 -12.22
C LEU A 6 7.44 7.88 -13.36
N GLU A 7 8.67 7.85 -13.85
CA GLU A 7 9.13 7.04 -14.97
C GLU A 7 10.31 6.14 -14.58
N THR A 8 10.62 5.14 -15.42
CA THR A 8 11.69 4.15 -15.19
C THR A 8 13.10 4.67 -15.51
N ASN A 9 13.26 5.99 -15.68
CA ASN A 9 14.54 6.65 -15.98
C ASN A 9 14.75 7.95 -15.17
N ASP A 10 13.92 8.17 -14.13
CA ASP A 10 13.92 9.39 -13.33
C ASP A 10 15.07 9.40 -12.30
N CYS A 11 15.70 8.26 -12.01
CA CYS A 11 16.80 8.20 -11.04
C CYS A 11 17.97 9.10 -11.47
N ARG A 12 18.27 9.18 -12.77
CA ARG A 12 19.27 10.13 -13.29
C ARG A 12 18.93 11.58 -12.95
N ILE A 13 17.68 11.99 -13.16
CA ILE A 13 17.20 13.36 -12.95
C ILE A 13 17.30 13.72 -11.47
N LEU A 14 16.89 12.80 -10.58
CA LEU A 14 17.02 12.98 -9.14
C LEU A 14 18.48 13.13 -8.71
N TYR A 15 19.38 12.31 -9.26
CA TYR A 15 20.81 12.40 -8.97
C TYR A 15 21.41 13.74 -9.40
N GLU A 16 21.15 14.17 -10.64
CA GLU A 16 21.60 15.46 -11.18
C GLU A 16 21.04 16.66 -10.38
N SER A 17 19.88 16.47 -9.75
CA SER A 17 19.23 17.47 -8.88
C SER A 17 19.69 17.42 -7.42
N GLY A 18 20.63 16.55 -7.06
CA GLY A 18 21.20 16.46 -5.71
C GLY A 18 20.36 15.68 -4.69
N PHE A 19 19.41 14.85 -5.14
CA PHE A 19 18.69 13.93 -4.25
C PHE A 19 19.57 12.74 -3.84
N ASN A 20 19.18 12.06 -2.76
CA ASN A 20 19.85 10.85 -2.26
C ASN A 20 18.99 9.60 -2.42
N GLY A 21 17.77 9.74 -2.93
CA GLY A 21 16.87 8.63 -3.14
C GLY A 21 15.59 9.04 -3.86
N GLY A 22 14.77 8.05 -4.20
CA GLY A 22 13.49 8.26 -4.86
C GLY A 22 12.38 7.36 -4.32
N TYR A 23 11.12 7.80 -4.45
CA TYR A 23 9.92 7.06 -4.06
C TYR A 23 8.82 7.21 -5.11
N THR A 24 7.83 6.32 -5.15
CA THR A 24 6.87 6.23 -6.28
C THR A 24 5.47 6.78 -6.00
N TYR A 25 5.10 6.93 -4.73
CA TYR A 25 3.83 7.44 -4.18
C TYR A 25 2.55 6.73 -4.63
N PHE A 26 2.25 6.70 -5.92
CA PHE A 26 0.94 6.33 -6.43
C PHE A 26 0.62 4.84 -6.22
N VAL A 27 -0.64 4.56 -5.85
CA VAL A 27 -1.17 3.21 -5.62
C VAL A 27 -2.09 2.76 -6.75
N GLY A 28 -2.76 3.72 -7.40
CA GLY A 28 -3.71 3.45 -8.47
C GLY A 28 -3.06 2.91 -9.73
N HIS A 29 -3.86 2.18 -10.50
CA HIS A 29 -3.40 1.53 -11.73
C HIS A 29 -3.08 2.57 -12.82
N GLY A 30 -1.94 2.41 -13.50
CA GLY A 30 -1.59 3.21 -14.67
C GLY A 30 -1.37 4.71 -14.40
N ILE A 31 -1.25 5.16 -13.14
CA ILE A 31 -1.00 6.57 -12.82
C ILE A 31 0.42 6.98 -13.19
N SER A 32 1.39 6.10 -12.95
CA SER A 32 2.81 6.29 -13.25
C SER A 32 3.42 4.94 -13.64
N LYS A 33 4.44 4.94 -14.50
CA LYS A 33 5.19 3.71 -14.81
C LYS A 33 5.98 3.24 -13.60
N ALA A 34 6.66 4.16 -12.92
CA ALA A 34 7.45 3.86 -11.73
C ALA A 34 6.62 3.30 -10.57
N SER A 35 5.33 3.67 -10.46
CA SER A 35 4.43 3.11 -9.44
C SER A 35 3.98 1.68 -9.72
N SER A 36 4.27 1.11 -10.90
CA SER A 36 3.99 -0.29 -11.18
C SER A 36 4.96 -1.21 -10.45
N PRO A 37 4.49 -2.13 -9.57
CA PRO A 37 5.39 -3.04 -8.87
C PRO A 37 6.21 -3.96 -9.78
N ASP A 38 5.77 -4.17 -11.02
CA ASP A 38 6.48 -5.00 -12.01
C ASP A 38 7.77 -4.33 -12.52
N THR A 39 7.89 -3.01 -12.40
CA THR A 39 9.08 -2.27 -12.86
C THR A 39 10.08 -1.99 -11.74
N TRP A 40 9.76 -2.35 -10.49
CA TRP A 40 10.54 -1.96 -9.32
C TRP A 40 11.94 -2.59 -9.26
N ASN A 41 12.12 -3.78 -9.81
CA ASN A 41 13.45 -4.37 -9.90
C ASN A 41 14.36 -3.53 -10.80
N ASP A 42 13.87 -3.17 -11.99
CA ASP A 42 14.62 -2.38 -12.96
C ASP A 42 14.87 -0.96 -12.44
N LEU A 43 13.87 -0.34 -11.81
CA LEU A 43 13.99 0.97 -11.19
C LEU A 43 14.99 0.98 -10.01
N SER A 44 14.99 -0.08 -9.19
CA SER A 44 15.97 -0.26 -8.11
C SER A 44 17.39 -0.35 -8.65
N ASN A 45 17.59 -1.13 -9.71
CA ASN A 45 18.88 -1.24 -10.40
C ASN A 45 19.33 0.10 -10.98
N GLU A 46 18.41 0.85 -11.59
CA GLU A 46 18.71 2.18 -12.12
C GLU A 46 19.14 3.16 -11.03
N CYS A 47 18.39 3.26 -9.94
CA CYS A 47 18.73 4.13 -8.82
C CYS A 47 20.08 3.74 -8.20
N THR A 48 20.38 2.44 -8.12
CA THR A 48 21.69 1.95 -7.65
C THR A 48 22.83 2.44 -8.54
N MET A 49 22.67 2.48 -9.87
CA MET A 49 23.70 3.02 -10.78
C MET A 49 24.05 4.49 -10.49
N TYR A 50 23.10 5.26 -9.97
CA TYR A 50 23.27 6.67 -9.61
C TYR A 50 23.52 6.89 -8.12
N ASN A 51 23.84 5.83 -7.36
CA ASN A 51 24.05 5.89 -5.90
C ASN A 51 22.85 6.51 -5.14
N LEU A 52 21.63 6.24 -5.63
CA LEU A 52 20.38 6.63 -5.00
C LEU A 52 19.73 5.45 -4.31
N THR A 53 19.16 5.68 -3.13
CA THR A 53 18.32 4.68 -2.47
C THR A 53 16.90 4.73 -3.02
N PHE A 54 16.37 3.58 -3.47
CA PHE A 54 14.99 3.46 -3.92
C PHE A 54 14.06 3.00 -2.79
N TYR A 55 12.99 3.76 -2.56
CA TYR A 55 11.96 3.51 -1.56
C TYR A 55 10.60 3.27 -2.24
N PRO A 56 10.22 2.02 -2.56
CA PRO A 56 8.92 1.75 -3.17
C PRO A 56 7.79 2.24 -2.26
N SER A 57 6.74 2.80 -2.87
CA SER A 57 5.51 3.18 -2.19
C SER A 57 4.45 2.10 -2.40
N ILE A 58 3.91 1.59 -1.30
CA ILE A 58 2.86 0.57 -1.29
C ILE A 58 1.57 1.13 -0.72
N GLY A 59 0.44 0.56 -1.10
CA GLY A 59 -0.85 0.92 -0.52
C GLY A 59 -1.86 -0.22 -0.62
N PRO A 60 -2.91 -0.20 0.23
CA PRO A 60 -3.89 -1.28 0.28
C PRO A 60 -4.80 -1.34 -0.94
N GLY A 61 -4.94 -0.23 -1.67
CA GLY A 61 -5.76 -0.07 -2.87
C GLY A 61 -5.98 1.42 -3.18
N TYR A 62 -6.76 1.72 -4.21
CA TYR A 62 -7.04 3.08 -4.68
C TYR A 62 -8.47 3.17 -5.23
N HIS A 63 -9.23 4.16 -4.78
CA HIS A 63 -10.57 4.43 -5.27
C HIS A 63 -11.03 5.86 -4.94
N ASP A 64 -10.90 6.79 -5.88
CA ASP A 64 -11.14 8.22 -5.70
C ASP A 64 -12.43 8.74 -6.38
N LEU A 65 -13.29 7.86 -6.89
CA LEU A 65 -14.48 8.26 -7.68
C LEU A 65 -15.43 9.21 -6.96
N SER A 66 -15.38 9.29 -5.63
CA SER A 66 -16.20 10.25 -4.87
C SER A 66 -15.82 11.71 -5.11
N VAL A 67 -14.55 11.97 -5.47
CA VAL A 67 -14.00 13.29 -5.78
C VAL A 67 -13.58 13.41 -7.25
N ARG A 68 -13.26 12.31 -7.92
CA ARG A 68 -12.91 12.25 -9.36
C ARG A 68 -13.74 11.17 -10.08
N PRO A 69 -15.04 11.41 -10.36
CA PRO A 69 -15.94 10.38 -10.92
C PRO A 69 -15.51 9.79 -12.27
N TRP A 70 -14.64 10.50 -13.00
CA TRP A 70 -14.11 10.09 -14.31
C TRP A 70 -12.91 9.12 -14.20
N ASN A 71 -12.35 8.89 -13.02
CA ASN A 71 -11.04 8.24 -12.84
C ASN A 71 -11.13 6.71 -12.63
N THR A 72 -12.07 6.04 -13.29
CA THR A 72 -12.31 4.59 -13.11
C THR A 72 -11.10 3.73 -13.51
N ALA A 73 -10.29 4.19 -14.46
CA ALA A 73 -9.11 3.48 -14.93
C ALA A 73 -8.02 3.33 -13.85
N ALA A 74 -7.98 4.23 -12.86
CA ALA A 74 -6.99 4.21 -11.78
C ALA A 74 -7.36 3.29 -10.61
N ILE A 75 -8.57 2.73 -10.61
CA ILE A 75 -9.06 1.91 -9.49
C ILE A 75 -8.14 0.71 -9.27
N GLN A 76 -7.74 0.53 -8.01
CA GLN A 76 -7.03 -0.64 -7.55
C GLN A 76 -7.79 -1.22 -6.35
N LEU A 77 -8.43 -2.37 -6.55
CA LEU A 77 -9.20 -3.02 -5.48
C LEU A 77 -8.28 -3.54 -4.37
N ARG A 78 -8.79 -3.53 -3.13
CA ARG A 78 -8.05 -4.04 -1.97
C ARG A 78 -8.04 -5.56 -1.87
N GLU A 79 -8.96 -6.22 -2.57
CA GLU A 79 -9.07 -7.68 -2.65
C GLU A 79 -8.99 -8.38 -1.27
N PHE A 80 -9.72 -7.87 -0.28
CA PHE A 80 -9.71 -8.44 1.08
C PHE A 80 -8.30 -8.52 1.71
N GLY A 81 -7.40 -7.61 1.33
CA GLY A 81 -6.02 -7.52 1.83
C GLY A 81 -4.98 -8.26 0.98
N SER A 82 -5.37 -9.15 0.05
CA SER A 82 -4.40 -9.88 -0.78
C SER A 82 -3.55 -8.95 -1.63
N ARG A 83 -4.14 -7.88 -2.17
CA ARG A 83 -3.43 -6.87 -2.95
C ARG A 83 -2.30 -6.23 -2.15
N TYR A 84 -2.58 -5.85 -0.90
CA TYR A 84 -1.60 -5.22 -0.03
C TYR A 84 -0.43 -6.16 0.28
N ILE A 85 -0.72 -7.43 0.55
CA ILE A 85 0.30 -8.46 0.82
C ILE A 85 1.20 -8.67 -0.40
N GLN A 86 0.61 -8.83 -1.59
CA GLN A 86 1.36 -9.03 -2.83
C GLN A 86 2.34 -7.88 -3.12
N VAL A 87 1.85 -6.63 -3.03
CA VAL A 87 2.70 -5.47 -3.32
C VAL A 87 3.78 -5.29 -2.27
N PHE A 88 3.50 -5.58 -1.00
CA PHE A 88 4.50 -5.56 0.06
C PHE A 88 5.59 -6.61 -0.19
N HIS A 89 5.24 -7.84 -0.58
CA HIS A 89 6.24 -8.85 -0.94
C HIS A 89 7.08 -8.45 -2.16
N LYS A 90 6.50 -7.81 -3.17
CA LYS A 90 7.27 -7.25 -4.29
C LYS A 90 8.29 -6.20 -3.81
N ALA A 91 7.90 -5.33 -2.87
CA ALA A 91 8.82 -4.37 -2.26
C ALA A 91 9.92 -5.04 -1.42
N MET A 92 9.61 -6.13 -0.70
CA MET A 92 10.61 -6.90 0.05
C MET A 92 11.62 -7.60 -0.88
N ASN A 93 11.16 -8.13 -2.01
CA ASN A 93 11.98 -8.91 -2.94
C ASN A 93 13.06 -8.09 -3.65
N ILE A 94 12.85 -6.77 -3.79
CA ILE A 94 13.89 -5.87 -4.33
C ILE A 94 14.94 -5.45 -3.29
N GLN A 95 14.90 -6.03 -2.08
CA GLN A 95 15.84 -5.79 -0.97
C GLN A 95 15.99 -4.30 -0.62
N SER A 96 14.92 -3.53 -0.74
CA SER A 96 14.95 -2.09 -0.44
C SER A 96 15.26 -1.83 1.04
N ASN A 97 16.06 -0.79 1.31
CA ASN A 97 16.36 -0.30 2.66
C ASN A 97 15.16 0.33 3.38
N GLY A 98 14.04 0.55 2.69
CA GLY A 98 12.84 1.07 3.33
C GLY A 98 11.65 1.12 2.38
N ILE A 99 10.45 0.98 2.93
CA ILE A 99 9.20 0.96 2.19
C ILE A 99 8.33 2.11 2.70
N SER A 100 7.74 2.88 1.80
CA SER A 100 6.78 3.93 2.17
C SER A 100 5.35 3.42 2.03
N ILE A 101 4.47 3.80 2.95
CA ILE A 101 3.05 3.42 2.93
C ILE A 101 2.21 4.62 2.51
N VAL A 102 1.52 4.46 1.40
CA VAL A 102 0.51 5.38 0.86
C VAL A 102 -0.85 4.74 1.08
N SER A 103 -1.59 5.14 2.11
CA SER A 103 -1.30 6.22 3.06
C SER A 103 -1.76 5.85 4.46
N PHE A 104 -1.40 6.65 5.45
CA PHE A 104 -2.10 6.55 6.73
C PHE A 104 -3.59 6.89 6.53
N ASN A 105 -3.92 8.07 5.99
CA ASN A 105 -5.28 8.61 5.99
C ASN A 105 -5.66 9.50 4.79
N GLU A 106 -5.16 9.24 3.57
CA GLU A 106 -5.64 9.94 2.37
C GLU A 106 -6.98 9.35 1.89
N TRP A 107 -8.04 9.70 2.63
CA TRP A 107 -9.39 9.19 2.45
C TRP A 107 -10.00 9.53 1.09
N HIS A 108 -9.65 10.67 0.50
CA HIS A 108 -10.17 11.07 -0.80
C HIS A 108 -9.76 10.11 -1.91
N GLU A 109 -8.59 9.49 -1.79
CA GLU A 109 -8.05 8.53 -2.76
C GLU A 109 -8.33 7.07 -2.39
N GLY A 110 -8.90 6.83 -1.20
CA GLY A 110 -9.19 5.48 -0.73
C GLY A 110 -7.94 4.64 -0.46
N THR A 111 -6.79 5.27 -0.21
CA THR A 111 -5.49 4.60 0.02
C THR A 111 -5.16 4.37 1.51
N GLN A 112 -6.01 4.84 2.41
CA GLN A 112 -5.77 4.81 3.85
C GLN A 112 -5.64 3.39 4.44
N ILE A 113 -4.70 3.21 5.37
CA ILE A 113 -4.67 2.07 6.31
C ILE A 113 -5.38 2.39 7.64
N GLU A 114 -5.72 3.66 7.89
CA GLU A 114 -6.53 4.09 9.03
C GLU A 114 -7.85 3.32 9.08
N SER A 115 -8.37 3.16 10.30
CA SER A 115 -9.56 2.36 10.56
C SER A 115 -10.80 2.88 9.84
N SER A 116 -11.54 1.95 9.24
CA SER A 116 -12.81 2.23 8.56
C SER A 116 -13.92 1.39 9.16
N ILE A 117 -15.06 2.04 9.45
CA ILE A 117 -16.28 1.38 9.90
C ILE A 117 -17.35 1.41 8.80
N PRO A 118 -18.22 0.40 8.70
CA PRO A 118 -19.38 0.45 7.81
C PRO A 118 -20.27 1.64 8.15
N PHE A 119 -20.60 2.46 7.15
CA PHE A 119 -21.49 3.60 7.32
C PHE A 119 -22.40 3.77 6.11
N GLU A 120 -23.69 4.00 6.38
CA GLU A 120 -24.69 4.36 5.39
C GLU A 120 -25.26 5.73 5.76
N TRP A 121 -25.07 6.70 4.87
CA TRP A 121 -25.72 7.99 5.00
C TRP A 121 -27.09 7.96 4.32
N ARG A 122 -28.15 8.13 5.13
CA ARG A 122 -29.54 8.19 4.65
C ARG A 122 -30.04 9.63 4.69
N ASN A 123 -30.59 10.10 3.58
CA ASN A 123 -31.25 11.40 3.49
C ASN A 123 -32.57 11.25 2.73
N TYR A 124 -33.61 11.97 3.14
CA TYR A 124 -34.92 11.93 2.49
C TYR A 124 -34.96 12.73 1.18
N LEU A 125 -34.03 13.68 0.97
CA LEU A 125 -33.97 14.56 -0.21
C LEU A 125 -32.90 14.15 -1.23
N LYS A 126 -32.01 13.21 -0.88
CA LYS A 126 -30.90 12.77 -1.75
C LYS A 126 -30.76 11.26 -1.67
N GLN A 127 -30.28 10.65 -2.75
CA GLN A 127 -29.99 9.22 -2.76
C GLN A 127 -29.05 8.84 -1.61
N SER A 128 -29.44 7.82 -0.85
CA SER A 128 -28.60 7.28 0.23
C SER A 128 -27.25 6.84 -0.32
N LYS A 129 -26.19 7.04 0.47
CA LYS A 129 -24.82 6.67 0.11
C LYS A 129 -24.30 5.64 1.10
N VAL A 130 -24.00 4.44 0.58
CA VAL A 130 -23.30 3.39 1.31
C VAL A 130 -21.81 3.56 1.07
N TYR A 131 -21.03 3.71 2.16
CA TYR A 131 -19.58 3.84 2.06
C TYR A 131 -18.91 2.47 2.01
N MET A 132 -17.85 2.36 1.21
CA MET A 132 -16.97 1.19 1.21
C MET A 132 -16.31 1.02 2.58
N ASN A 133 -16.08 -0.22 2.97
CA ASN A 133 -15.59 -0.59 4.30
C ASN A 133 -14.69 -1.84 4.24
N TYR A 134 -14.22 -2.30 5.40
CA TYR A 134 -13.27 -3.42 5.50
C TYR A 134 -13.92 -4.77 5.81
N LEU A 135 -15.26 -4.87 5.80
CA LEU A 135 -15.94 -6.13 6.09
C LEU A 135 -15.48 -7.26 5.16
N PRO A 136 -15.40 -8.51 5.67
CA PRO A 136 -15.85 -8.95 7.00
C PRO A 136 -14.82 -8.72 8.12
N TYR A 137 -13.72 -8.02 7.87
CA TYR A 137 -12.67 -7.79 8.87
C TYR A 137 -13.00 -6.63 9.81
N SER A 138 -12.22 -6.53 10.89
CA SER A 138 -12.34 -5.44 11.85
C SER A 138 -11.90 -4.11 11.25
N PRO A 139 -12.32 -2.98 11.85
CA PRO A 139 -11.85 -1.65 11.43
C PRO A 139 -10.33 -1.51 11.47
N GLU A 140 -9.62 -2.23 12.34
CA GLU A 140 -8.16 -2.16 12.48
C GLU A 140 -7.40 -3.11 11.53
N PHE A 141 -8.09 -3.84 10.64
CA PHE A 141 -7.51 -4.85 9.76
C PHE A 141 -6.22 -4.42 9.05
N TYR A 142 -6.19 -3.26 8.38
CA TYR A 142 -5.00 -2.81 7.65
C TYR A 142 -3.85 -2.36 8.56
N LEU A 143 -4.14 -1.83 9.75
CA LEU A 143 -3.10 -1.56 10.75
C LEU A 143 -2.47 -2.87 11.23
N ARG A 144 -3.31 -3.89 11.44
CA ARG A 144 -2.89 -5.22 11.89
C ARG A 144 -2.04 -5.92 10.83
N LEU A 145 -2.54 -5.94 9.60
CA LEU A 145 -1.82 -6.48 8.46
C LEU A 145 -0.49 -5.77 8.25
N THR A 146 -0.47 -4.44 8.29
CA THR A 146 0.76 -3.64 8.17
C THR A 146 1.80 -4.05 9.21
N ARG A 147 1.41 -4.25 10.48
CA ARG A 147 2.36 -4.71 11.51
C ARG A 147 2.91 -6.10 11.23
N LEU A 148 2.09 -7.05 10.77
CA LEU A 148 2.56 -8.39 10.43
C LEU A 148 3.55 -8.35 9.26
N MET A 149 3.29 -7.53 8.24
CA MET A 149 4.23 -7.33 7.13
C MET A 149 5.53 -6.65 7.59
N ILE A 150 5.47 -5.65 8.46
CA ILE A 150 6.67 -5.01 9.05
C ILE A 150 7.46 -6.03 9.87
N ASN A 151 6.80 -6.88 10.65
CA ASN A 151 7.47 -7.92 11.40
C ASN A 151 8.24 -8.88 10.48
N GLN A 152 7.67 -9.21 9.32
CA GLN A 152 8.39 -10.00 8.31
C GLN A 152 9.55 -9.24 7.68
N PHE A 153 9.39 -7.95 7.39
CA PHE A 153 10.43 -7.10 6.77
C PHE A 153 11.63 -6.91 7.71
N GLU A 154 11.38 -6.61 8.98
CA GLU A 154 12.38 -6.34 10.00
C GLU A 154 12.84 -7.61 10.75
N ASN A 155 12.26 -8.77 10.42
CA ASN A 155 12.46 -10.03 11.14
C ASN A 155 12.16 -9.94 12.66
N PHE A 156 11.09 -9.23 13.02
CA PHE A 156 10.60 -9.17 14.41
C PHE A 156 9.73 -10.38 14.75
N THR A 157 10.07 -11.06 15.84
CA THR A 157 9.32 -12.21 16.34
C THR A 157 8.24 -11.83 17.36
N SER A 158 8.27 -10.60 17.88
CA SER A 158 7.34 -10.15 18.92
C SER A 158 6.22 -9.26 18.36
N LEU A 159 5.02 -9.45 18.92
CA LEU A 159 3.88 -8.58 18.69
C LEU A 159 3.71 -7.60 19.86
N PRO A 160 3.38 -6.33 19.61
CA PRO A 160 3.01 -5.39 20.67
C PRO A 160 1.79 -5.91 21.44
N ARG A 161 1.70 -5.60 22.75
CA ARG A 161 0.59 -6.07 23.61
C ARG A 161 -0.81 -5.86 23.00
N LYS A 162 -1.05 -4.71 22.37
CA LYS A 162 -2.34 -4.37 21.72
C LYS A 162 -2.77 -5.38 20.64
N PHE A 163 -1.82 -6.12 20.05
CA PHE A 163 -2.11 -7.21 19.09
C PHE A 163 -2.55 -8.51 19.75
N ASN A 164 -2.25 -8.72 21.03
CA ASN A 164 -2.76 -9.88 21.77
C ASN A 164 -4.16 -9.62 22.33
N GLU A 165 -4.63 -8.36 22.28
CA GLU A 165 -5.98 -7.95 22.66
C GLU A 165 -6.98 -8.06 21.48
N THR A 166 -6.52 -8.55 20.34
CA THR A 166 -7.32 -8.82 19.13
C THR A 166 -8.21 -10.05 19.33
N ASP A 167 -9.31 -10.10 18.58
CA ASP A 167 -9.98 -11.37 18.35
C ASP A 167 -9.01 -12.39 17.72
N ASN A 168 -8.75 -13.50 18.41
CA ASN A 168 -7.88 -14.58 17.95
C ASN A 168 -8.29 -15.09 16.55
N ASN A 169 -9.58 -15.00 16.20
CA ASN A 169 -10.06 -15.41 14.87
C ASN A 169 -9.46 -14.53 13.75
N GLU A 170 -9.45 -13.20 13.94
CA GLU A 170 -8.92 -12.28 12.93
C GLU A 170 -7.41 -12.48 12.73
N LEU A 171 -6.67 -12.68 13.82
CA LEU A 171 -5.22 -12.92 13.74
C LEU A 171 -4.92 -14.24 12.99
N GLN A 172 -5.67 -15.31 13.28
CA GLN A 172 -5.53 -16.58 12.56
C GLN A 172 -5.87 -16.44 11.07
N TRP A 173 -6.87 -15.64 10.72
CA TRP A 173 -7.23 -15.34 9.34
C TRP A 173 -6.14 -14.56 8.62
N LEU A 174 -5.56 -13.54 9.27
CA LEU A 174 -4.43 -12.78 8.73
C LEU A 174 -3.23 -13.68 8.44
N TYR A 175 -2.84 -14.56 9.36
CA TYR A 175 -1.76 -15.51 9.12
C TYR A 175 -2.07 -16.47 7.97
N THR A 176 -3.31 -16.95 7.90
CA THR A 176 -3.75 -17.84 6.81
C THR A 176 -3.69 -17.12 5.47
N LEU A 177 -4.13 -15.86 5.41
CA LEU A 177 -4.09 -15.02 4.22
C LEU A 177 -2.64 -14.78 3.77
N ILE A 178 -1.76 -14.35 4.68
CA ILE A 178 -0.33 -14.11 4.38
C ILE A 178 0.32 -15.39 3.85
N ASN A 179 0.16 -16.52 4.55
CA ASN A 179 0.74 -17.80 4.15
C ASN A 179 0.22 -18.29 2.80
N LYS A 180 -1.06 -18.03 2.49
CA LYS A 180 -1.63 -18.34 1.17
C LYS A 180 -0.96 -17.50 0.08
N MET A 181 -0.73 -16.21 0.33
CA MET A 181 -0.12 -15.33 -0.67
C MET A 181 1.37 -15.66 -0.89
N ILE A 182 2.11 -16.05 0.15
CA ILE A 182 3.51 -16.49 0.03
C ILE A 182 3.63 -17.71 -0.91
N LYS A 183 2.67 -18.64 -0.89
CA LYS A 183 2.70 -19.84 -1.74
C LYS A 183 2.42 -19.56 -3.23
N ILE A 184 1.92 -18.37 -3.56
CA ILE A 184 1.46 -17.99 -4.90
C ILE A 184 2.39 -16.93 -5.52
N ALA A 185 3.20 -16.26 -4.69
CA ALA A 185 4.23 -15.30 -5.10
C ALA A 185 5.51 -16.01 -5.54
#